data_AF-A0A5K0VYZ6-F1
#
_entry.id   AF-A0A5K0VYZ6-F1
#
_cell.length_a   1.000
_cell.length_b   1.000
_cell.length_c   1.000
_cell.angle_alpha   90.00
_cell.angle_beta   90.00
_cell.angle_gamma   90.00
#
_symmetry.space_group_name_H-M   'P 1'
#
loop_
_entity.id
_entity.type
_entity.pdbx_description
1 polymer ?
#
loop_
_entity_poly.entity_id
_entity_poly.type
_entity_poly.pdbx_seq_one_letter_code
_entity_poly.pdbx_strand_id
1 'polypeptide(L)' 'VWDYQTKSCVQTLEGHTHNVSAVCFHPELPIILTGSEDGTVRIWHATTY' A
#
# COMPACT_ATOMS: atom_id res chain seq x y z
N VAL A 1 -1.75 3.85 -4.61
CA VAL A 1 -1.62 5.03 -3.75
C VAL A 1 -1.88 6.26 -4.59
N TRP A 2 -2.86 7.07 -4.19
CA TRP A 2 -3.27 8.27 -4.92
C TRP A 2 -2.86 9.51 -4.16
N ASP A 3 -2.34 10.50 -4.88
CA ASP A 3 -2.15 11.85 -4.34
C ASP A 3 -3.42 12.67 -4.63
N TYR A 4 -4.02 13.17 -3.54
CA TYR A 4 -5.25 13.94 -3.62
C TYR A 4 -5.03 15.35 -4.20
N GLN A 5 -3.86 15.96 -4.01
CA GLN A 5 -3.55 17.30 -4.52
C GLN A 5 -3.33 17.27 -6.03
N THR A 6 -2.51 16.34 -6.52
CA THR A 6 -2.19 16.21 -7.95
C THR A 6 -3.26 15.46 -8.74
N LYS A 7 -4.22 14.82 -8.04
CA LYS A 7 -5.26 13.96 -8.62
C LYS A 7 -4.68 12.84 -9.49
N SER A 8 -3.51 12.31 -9.11
CA SER A 8 -2.81 11.28 -9.87
C SER A 8 -2.49 10.05 -9.01
N CYS A 9 -2.37 8.90 -9.67
CA CYS A 9 -1.85 7.69 -9.04
C CYS A 9 -0.33 7.82 -8.92
N VAL A 10 0.19 7.79 -7.69
CA VAL A 10 1.64 7.91 -7.41
C VAL A 10 2.32 6.56 -7.54
N GLN A 11 1.63 5.49 -7.10
CA GLN A 11 2.21 4.16 -7.08
C GLN A 11 1.11 3.09 -7.07
N THR A 12 1.26 2.06 -7.91
CA THR A 12 0.48 0.83 -7.81
C THR A 12 1.26 -0.19 -6.98
N LEU A 13 0.63 -0.76 -5.96
CA LEU A 13 1.25 -1.76 -5.08
C LEU A 13 0.97 -3.15 -5.66
N GLU A 14 1.80 -3.60 -6.58
CA GLU A 14 1.63 -4.88 -7.30
C GLU A 14 2.43 -5.99 -6.62
N GLY A 15 1.79 -7.14 -6.35
CA GLY A 15 2.50 -8.31 -5.85
C GLY A 15 1.64 -9.33 -5.11
N HIS A 16 0.47 -8.94 -4.62
CA HIS A 16 -0.47 -9.93 -4.08
C HIS A 16 -1.06 -10.78 -5.21
N THR A 17 -1.16 -12.09 -5.00
CA THR A 17 -1.70 -13.03 -6.00
C THR A 17 -3.19 -13.32 -5.80
N HIS A 18 -3.77 -12.84 -4.69
CA HIS A 18 -5.20 -12.92 -4.39
C HIS A 18 -5.71 -11.58 -3.82
N ASN A 19 -7.02 -11.53 -3.55
CA ASN A 19 -7.69 -10.33 -3.05
C ASN A 19 -7.02 -9.76 -1.80
N VAL A 20 -6.78 -8.46 -1.82
CA VAL A 20 -6.37 -7.72 -0.62
C VAL A 20 -7.60 -7.55 0.26
N SER A 21 -7.53 -8.06 1.47
CA SER A 21 -8.65 -8.07 2.43
C SER A 21 -8.51 -6.98 3.51
N ALA A 22 -7.29 -6.47 3.74
CA ALA A 22 -7.03 -5.45 4.74
C ALA A 22 -5.90 -4.50 4.31
N VAL A 23 -6.01 -3.25 4.74
CA VAL A 23 -4.97 -2.22 4.60
C VAL A 23 -4.81 -1.45 5.91
N CYS A 24 -3.57 -1.14 6.27
CA CYS A 24 -3.24 -0.36 7.46
C CYS A 24 -2.09 0.61 7.16
N PHE A 25 -2.12 1.78 7.80
CA PHE A 25 -1.07 2.79 7.70
C PHE A 25 -0.38 2.92 9.04
N HIS A 26 0.95 3.03 9.02
CA HIS A 26 1.68 3.39 10.23
C HIS A 26 1.52 4.89 10.51
N PRO A 27 1.27 5.32 11.76
CA PRO A 27 1.01 6.73 12.07
C PRO A 27 2.26 7.63 11.93
N GLU A 28 3.44 7.10 12.27
CA GLU A 28 4.69 7.88 12.33
C GLU A 28 5.63 7.65 11.15
N LEU A 29 5.41 6.58 10.38
CA LEU A 29 6.32 6.15 9.32
C LEU A 29 5.54 6.06 8.02
N PRO A 30 6.16 6.40 6.87
CA PRO A 30 5.51 6.33 5.57
C PRO A 30 5.47 4.87 5.11
N ILE A 31 4.76 4.02 5.84
CA ILE A 31 4.66 2.59 5.60
C ILE A 31 3.20 2.19 5.50
N ILE A 32 2.90 1.39 4.48
CA ILE A 32 1.59 0.79 4.25
C ILE A 32 1.74 -0.72 4.42
N LEU A 33 0.82 -1.31 5.16
CA LEU A 33 0.70 -2.75 5.33
C LEU A 33 -0.54 -3.23 4.58
N THR A 34 -0.38 -4.27 3.77
CA THR A 34 -1.50 -4.91 3.06
C THR A 34 -1.56 -6.38 3.40
N GLY A 35 -2.73 -6.87 3.78
CA GLY A 35 -3.02 -8.29 3.98
C GLY A 35 -3.86 -8.84 2.84
N SER A 36 -3.54 -10.03 2.36
CA SER A 36 -4.25 -10.68 1.25
C SER A 36 -4.67 -12.11 1.60
N GLU A 37 -5.67 -12.59 0.88
CA GLU A 37 -6.07 -14.00 0.85
C GLU A 37 -4.97 -14.92 0.30
N ASP A 38 -3.88 -14.37 -0.25
CA ASP A 38 -2.70 -15.15 -0.67
C ASP A 38 -1.85 -15.67 0.50
N GLY A 39 -2.29 -15.40 1.74
CA GLY A 39 -1.62 -15.84 2.95
C GLY A 39 -0.42 -14.98 3.34
N THR A 40 -0.21 -13.82 2.67
CA THR A 40 0.91 -12.93 2.94
C THR A 40 0.45 -11.56 3.46
N VAL A 41 1.32 -10.97 4.26
CA VAL A 41 1.29 -9.53 4.57
C VAL A 41 2.48 -8.89 3.88
N ARG A 42 2.24 -7.82 3.14
CA ARG A 42 3.29 -7.05 2.47
C ARG A 42 3.46 -5.69 3.12
N ILE A 43 4.70 -5.24 3.17
CA ILE A 43 5.12 -3.94 3.70
C ILE A 43 5.58 -3.09 2.53
N TRP A 44 5.00 -1.91 2.39
CA TRP A 44 5.32 -0.96 1.33
C TRP A 44 5.83 0.32 1.95
N HIS A 45 7.03 0.73 1.55
CA HIS A 45 7.55 2.05 1.90
C HIS A 45 7.00 3.06 0.89
N ALA A 46 6.24 4.03 1.37
CA ALA A 46 5.87 5.20 0.60
C ALA A 46 7.09 6.12 0.53
N THR A 47 8.02 5.83 -0.40
CA THR A 47 9.11 6.76 -0.69
C THR A 47 8.53 8.00 -1.33
N THR A 48 8.42 9.07 -0.53
CA THR A 48 8.26 10.43 -1.04
C THR A 48 9.62 10.85 -1.57
N TYR A 49 9.80 10.83 -2.90
CA TYR A 49 10.94 11.50 -3.55
C TYR A 49 10.54 12.91 -3.96
#